data_AF-A0A3D4HCZ4-F1
#
_entry.id   AF-A0A3D4HCZ4-F1
#
_cell.length_a   1.000
_cell.length_b   1.000
_cell.length_c   1.000
_cell.angle_alpha   90.00
_cell.angle_beta   90.00
_cell.angle_gamma   90.00
#
_symmetry.space_group_name_H-M   'P 1'
#
loop_
_entity.id
_entity.type
_entity.pdbx_description
1 polymer ?
#
loop_
_entity_poly.entity_id
_entity_poly.type
_entity_poly.pdbx_seq_one_letter_code
_entity_poly.pdbx_strand_id
1 'polypeptide(L)'
;MKSLADIGSDFIGTNPNLTTQEGVGKIVSAIIAGSLSIAGVILLFLLIGGGIAIISGAGNSDPKTVEQGKKATTSALIGFIVVFSAYWIVKLIETITGLNLMGGTP
;
A
#
# COMPACT_ATOMS: atom_id res chain seq x y z
N MET A 1 0.09 3.39 49.39
CA MET A 1 1.40 3.58 48.73
C MET A 1 1.28 2.95 47.34
N LYS A 2 0.93 3.74 46.30
CA LYS A 2 0.85 3.21 44.92
C LYS A 2 2.28 2.95 44.45
N SER A 3 2.54 1.71 44.05
CA SER A 3 3.86 1.23 43.64
C SER A 3 4.31 1.94 42.37
N LEU A 4 5.61 2.24 42.26
CA LEU A 4 6.21 2.81 41.05
C LEU A 4 6.01 1.91 39.81
N ALA A 5 5.71 0.62 40.04
CA ALA A 5 5.33 -0.32 39.00
C ALA A 5 3.97 0.02 38.33
N ASP A 6 3.04 0.64 39.06
CA ASP A 6 1.68 1.01 38.60
C ASP A 6 1.74 2.21 37.63
N ILE A 7 2.67 3.13 37.89
CA ILE A 7 2.97 4.26 37.00
C ILE A 7 3.58 3.74 35.69
N GLY A 8 4.44 2.71 35.76
CA GLY A 8 5.00 2.07 34.58
C GLY A 8 3.94 1.45 33.67
N SER A 9 2.96 0.73 34.23
CA SER A 9 1.86 0.14 33.45
C SER A 9 0.89 1.18 32.91
N ASP A 10 0.62 2.27 33.63
CA ASP A 10 -0.23 3.35 33.12
C ASP A 10 0.47 4.11 31.96
N PHE A 11 1.79 4.28 32.00
CA PHE A 11 2.53 4.94 30.91
C PHE A 11 2.89 4.01 29.73
N ILE A 12 3.09 2.71 29.97
CA ILE A 12 3.59 1.76 28.96
C ILE A 12 2.51 0.76 28.48
N GLY A 13 1.38 0.57 29.19
CA GLY A 13 0.52 -0.60 28.97
C GLY A 13 -1.00 -0.51 29.20
N THR A 14 -1.58 0.62 29.63
CA THR A 14 -3.04 0.70 29.89
C THR A 14 -3.72 1.93 29.29
N ASN A 15 -3.05 2.67 28.41
CA ASN A 15 -3.70 3.72 27.63
C ASN A 15 -4.13 3.15 26.29
N PRO A 16 -5.43 2.85 26.07
CA PRO A 16 -5.91 2.54 24.74
C PRO A 16 -5.46 3.64 23.78
N ASN A 17 -5.35 4.91 24.18
CA ASN A 17 -4.87 6.03 23.36
C ASN A 17 -3.39 6.00 22.88
N LEU A 18 -2.53 5.13 23.42
CA LEU A 18 -1.18 4.91 22.84
C LEU A 18 -1.15 3.67 21.94
N THR A 19 -2.16 2.81 22.04
CA THR A 19 -2.40 1.63 21.21
C THR A 19 -3.57 1.81 20.22
N THR A 20 -4.30 2.92 20.27
CA THR A 20 -5.41 3.31 19.39
C THR A 20 -4.98 4.56 18.62
N GLN A 21 -4.69 4.46 17.33
CA GLN A 21 -5.61 4.06 16.27
C GLN A 21 -6.89 4.91 16.18
N GLU A 22 -6.93 6.14 16.69
CA GLU A 22 -8.11 6.98 16.46
C GLU A 22 -7.98 7.80 15.16
N GLY A 23 -6.84 8.46 14.91
CA GLY A 23 -6.67 9.32 13.73
C GLY A 23 -5.81 8.71 12.64
N VAL A 24 -4.48 8.72 12.83
CA VAL A 24 -3.52 8.52 11.74
C VAL A 24 -3.51 7.09 11.22
N GLY A 25 -3.48 6.07 12.08
CA GLY A 25 -3.47 4.67 11.63
C GLY A 25 -4.74 4.27 10.87
N LYS A 26 -5.89 4.81 11.26
CA LYS A 26 -7.19 4.57 10.60
C LYS A 26 -7.27 5.28 9.25
N ILE A 27 -6.81 6.54 9.18
CA ILE A 27 -6.72 7.30 7.94
C ILE A 27 -5.71 6.65 6.97
N VAL A 28 -4.56 6.24 7.47
CA VAL A 28 -3.52 5.57 6.67
C VAL A 28 -4.01 4.21 6.18
N SER A 29 -4.64 3.39 7.02
CA SER A 29 -5.24 2.11 6.59
C SER A 29 -6.34 2.33 5.53
N ALA A 30 -7.22 3.31 5.72
CA ALA A 30 -8.27 3.63 4.74
C ALA A 30 -7.70 4.14 3.40
N ILE A 31 -6.67 4.99 3.43
CA ILE A 31 -5.98 5.46 2.24
C ILE A 31 -5.27 4.30 1.55
N ILE A 32 -4.55 3.45 2.28
CA ILE A 32 -3.83 2.31 1.72
C ILE A 32 -4.80 1.32 1.08
N ALA A 33 -5.89 0.94 1.76
CA ALA A 33 -6.90 0.03 1.22
C ALA A 33 -7.60 0.61 -0.03
N GLY A 34 -7.97 1.90 0.01
CA GLY A 34 -8.55 2.59 -1.14
C GLY A 34 -7.58 2.72 -2.32
N SER A 35 -6.33 3.10 -2.05
CA SER A 35 -5.27 3.19 -3.06
C SER A 35 -4.90 1.84 -3.64
N LEU A 36 -4.85 0.75 -2.88
CA LEU A 36 -4.60 -0.61 -3.37
C LEU A 36 -5.64 -1.03 -4.41
N SER A 37 -6.92 -0.82 -4.10
CA SER A 37 -8.02 -1.17 -5.00
C SER A 37 -7.98 -0.34 -6.30
N ILE A 38 -7.82 0.97 -6.17
CA ILE A 38 -7.72 1.90 -7.32
C ILE A 38 -6.45 1.63 -8.14
N ALA A 39 -5.31 1.42 -7.50
CA ALA A 39 -4.05 1.14 -8.17
C ALA A 39 -4.09 -0.19 -8.91
N GLY A 40 -4.72 -1.22 -8.37
CA GLY A 40 -4.90 -2.51 -9.06
C GLY A 40 -5.69 -2.37 -10.36
N VAL A 41 -6.79 -1.59 -10.32
CA VAL A 41 -7.61 -1.31 -11.51
C VAL A 41 -6.81 -0.52 -12.55
N ILE A 42 -6.17 0.59 -12.14
CA ILE A 42 -5.38 1.42 -13.05
C ILE A 42 -4.22 0.62 -13.66
N LEU A 43 -3.53 -0.19 -12.86
CA LEU A 43 -2.42 -1.01 -13.30
C LEU A 43 -2.87 -2.02 -14.36
N LEU A 44 -4.04 -2.65 -14.20
CA LEU A 44 -4.61 -3.55 -15.20
C LEU A 44 -4.84 -2.84 -16.54
N PHE A 45 -5.48 -1.67 -16.52
CA PHE A 45 -5.72 -0.88 -17.74
C PHE A 45 -4.43 -0.40 -18.39
N LEU A 46 -3.45 0.03 -17.59
CA LEU A 46 -2.17 0.52 -18.09
C LEU A 46 -1.30 -0.61 -18.65
N LEU A 47 -1.36 -1.81 -18.07
CA LEU A 47 -0.67 -3.00 -18.54
C LEU A 47 -1.28 -3.50 -19.86
N ILE A 48 -2.61 -3.58 -19.93
CA ILE A 48 -3.32 -3.99 -21.16
C ILE A 48 -3.10 -2.96 -22.26
N GLY A 49 -3.35 -1.67 -21.98
CA GLY A 49 -3.16 -0.59 -22.95
C GLY A 49 -1.70 -0.41 -23.37
N GLY A 50 -0.76 -0.46 -22.41
CA GLY A 50 0.67 -0.37 -22.68
C GLY A 50 1.20 -1.57 -23.45
N GLY A 51 0.78 -2.78 -23.11
CA GLY A 51 1.14 -4.01 -23.82
C GLY A 51 0.62 -4.01 -25.25
N ILE A 52 -0.65 -3.66 -25.46
CA ILE A 52 -1.24 -3.52 -26.80
C ILE A 52 -0.51 -2.43 -27.58
N ALA A 53 -0.19 -1.27 -26.98
CA ALA A 53 0.54 -0.19 -27.64
C ALA A 53 1.95 -0.62 -28.09
N ILE A 54 2.67 -1.40 -27.27
CA ILE A 54 3.98 -1.96 -27.68
C ILE A 54 3.80 -2.90 -28.88
N ILE A 55 2.82 -3.81 -28.84
CA ILE A 55 2.59 -4.81 -29.90
C ILE A 55 2.14 -4.13 -31.21
N SER A 56 1.20 -3.19 -31.13
CA SER A 56 0.70 -2.47 -32.31
C SER A 56 1.77 -1.55 -32.91
N GLY A 57 2.52 -0.82 -32.08
CA GLY A 57 3.61 0.03 -32.54
C GLY A 57 4.75 -0.77 -33.17
N ALA A 58 5.06 -1.96 -32.63
CA ALA A 58 6.07 -2.84 -33.21
C ALA A 58 5.62 -3.44 -34.55
N GLY A 59 4.34 -3.77 -34.71
CA GLY A 59 3.78 -4.30 -35.97
C GLY A 59 3.72 -3.25 -37.10
N ASN A 60 3.41 -2.00 -36.77
CA ASN A 60 3.30 -0.92 -37.76
C ASN A 60 4.59 -0.09 -37.94
N SER A 61 5.72 -0.49 -37.33
CA SER A 61 6.99 0.26 -37.34
C SER A 61 6.84 1.72 -36.86
N ASP A 62 5.96 1.97 -35.90
CA ASP A 62 5.69 3.30 -35.35
C ASP A 62 6.40 3.47 -33.99
N PRO A 63 7.65 4.01 -33.98
CA PRO A 63 8.49 4.04 -32.78
C PRO A 63 7.89 4.87 -31.64
N LYS A 64 7.04 5.85 -31.95
CA LYS A 64 6.35 6.68 -30.94
C LYS A 64 5.42 5.86 -30.05
N THR A 65 4.63 4.99 -30.66
CA THR A 65 3.65 4.17 -29.96
C THR A 65 4.34 3.10 -29.10
N VAL A 66 5.46 2.56 -29.59
CA VAL A 66 6.31 1.65 -28.82
C VAL A 66 6.91 2.35 -27.61
N GLU A 67 7.43 3.56 -27.76
CA GLU A 67 8.03 4.32 -26.66
C GLU A 67 6.99 4.71 -25.61
N GLN A 68 5.78 5.09 -26.02
CA GLN A 68 4.65 5.33 -25.12
C GLN A 68 4.24 4.07 -24.36
N GLY A 69 4.12 2.92 -25.04
CA GLY A 69 3.77 1.66 -24.40
C GLY A 69 4.84 1.18 -23.40
N LYS A 70 6.12 1.39 -23.72
CA LYS A 70 7.23 1.15 -22.76
C LYS A 70 7.12 2.05 -21.55
N LYS A 71 6.88 3.36 -21.75
CA LYS A 71 6.72 4.31 -20.65
C LYS A 71 5.53 3.95 -19.75
N ALA A 72 4.39 3.58 -20.35
CA ALA A 72 3.21 3.11 -19.63
C ALA A 72 3.52 1.87 -18.78
N THR A 73 4.20 0.88 -19.36
CA THR A 73 4.62 -0.34 -18.65
C THR A 73 5.56 -0.03 -17.49
N THR A 74 6.55 0.84 -17.69
CA THR A 74 7.46 1.27 -16.62
C THR A 74 6.70 1.97 -15.49
N SER A 75 5.77 2.88 -15.80
CA SER A 75 4.95 3.53 -14.77
C SER A 75 4.04 2.54 -14.03
N ALA A 76 3.49 1.54 -14.72
CA ALA A 76 2.72 0.47 -14.10
C ALA A 76 3.58 -0.33 -13.11
N LEU A 77 4.81 -0.66 -13.51
CA LEU A 77 5.77 -1.40 -12.67
C LEU A 77 6.18 -0.61 -11.43
N ILE A 78 6.40 0.71 -11.56
CA ILE A 78 6.70 1.59 -10.43
C ILE A 78 5.51 1.63 -9.48
N GLY A 79 4.28 1.80 -9.99
CA GLY A 79 3.06 1.76 -9.18
C GLY A 79 2.90 0.43 -8.44
N PHE A 80 3.19 -0.69 -9.11
CA PHE A 80 3.17 -2.02 -8.50
C PHE A 80 4.14 -2.11 -7.31
N ILE A 81 5.38 -1.66 -7.48
CA ILE A 81 6.42 -1.71 -6.44
C ILE A 81 6.04 -0.84 -5.24
N VAL A 82 5.45 0.34 -5.48
CA VAL A 82 4.99 1.24 -4.41
C VAL A 82 3.91 0.56 -3.56
N VAL A 83 2.91 -0.02 -4.22
CA VAL A 83 1.83 -0.76 -3.55
C VAL A 83 2.36 -1.96 -2.78
N PHE A 84 3.27 -2.72 -3.39
CA PHE A 84 3.93 -3.85 -2.76
C PHE A 84 4.72 -3.43 -1.50
N SER A 85 5.49 -2.34 -1.60
CA SER A 85 6.26 -1.80 -0.47
C SER A 85 5.36 -1.31 0.66
N ALA A 86 4.25 -0.65 0.32
CA ALA A 86 3.26 -0.21 1.30
C ALA A 86 2.64 -1.38 2.08
N TYR A 87 2.29 -2.47 1.39
CA TYR A 87 1.79 -3.70 2.04
C TYR A 87 2.81 -4.25 3.05
N TRP A 88 4.09 -4.31 2.67
CA TRP A 88 5.15 -4.80 3.57
C TRP A 88 5.34 -3.92 4.80
N ILE A 89 5.27 -2.60 4.66
CA ILE A 89 5.36 -1.66 5.78
C ILE A 89 4.20 -1.90 6.76
N VAL A 90 2.97 -2.00 6.25
CA VAL A 90 1.79 -2.27 7.10
C VAL A 90 1.97 -3.60 7.84
N LYS A 91 2.34 -4.67 7.13
CA LYS A 91 2.53 -6.00 7.73
C LYS A 91 3.62 -6.02 8.80
N LEU A 92 4.69 -5.24 8.61
CA LEU A 92 5.76 -5.10 9.60
C LEU A 92 5.24 -4.38 10.86
N ILE A 93 4.44 -3.33 10.70
CA ILE A 93 3.78 -2.64 11.81
C ILE A 93 2.82 -3.58 12.54
N GLU A 94 2.02 -4.38 11.82
CA GLU A 94 1.14 -5.38 12.44
C GLU A 94 1.94 -6.42 13.25
N THR A 95 3.07 -6.89 12.71
CA THR A 95 3.93 -7.90 13.38
C THR A 95 4.55 -7.37 14.66
N ILE A 96 5.00 -6.11 14.68
CA ILE A 96 5.64 -5.49 15.86
C ILE A 96 4.60 -5.09 16.90
N THR A 97 3.41 -4.64 16.47
CA THR A 97 2.39 -4.07 17.35
C THR A 97 1.32 -5.09 17.78
N GLY A 98 1.21 -6.22 17.09
CA GLY A 98 0.17 -7.25 17.32
C GLY A 98 -1.26 -6.82 16.96
N LEU A 99 -1.44 -5.62 16.39
CA LEU A 99 -2.73 -5.08 15.97
C LEU A 99 -3.01 -5.48 14.52
N ASN A 100 -4.18 -6.07 14.25
CA ASN A 100 -4.65 -6.36 12.89
C ASN A 100 -5.20 -5.07 12.26
N LEU A 101 -4.37 -4.40 11.46
CA LEU A 101 -4.70 -3.17 10.74
C LEU A 101 -5.38 -3.46 9.40
N MET A 102 -5.27 -4.69 8.90
CA MET A 102 -5.80 -5.14 7.61
C MET A 102 -7.16 -5.83 7.67
N GLY A 103 -7.86 -5.83 8.81
CA GLY A 103 -9.26 -6.30 8.89
C GLY A 103 -9.47 -7.76 8.46
N GLY A 104 -8.44 -8.59 8.51
CA GLY A 104 -8.57 -10.04 8.36
C GLY A 104 -9.00 -10.63 9.69
N THR A 105 -10.32 -10.81 9.87
CA THR A 105 -10.86 -11.68 10.92
C THR A 105 -10.32 -13.11 10.75
N PRO A 106 -10.09 -13.87 11.82
CA PRO A 106 -10.17 -15.33 11.73
C PRO A 106 -11.57 -15.77 11.28
#